data_AF-A0A537QSM3-F1
#
_entry.id   AF-A0A537QSM3-F1
#
_cell.length_a   1.000
_cell.length_b   1.000
_cell.length_c   1.000
_cell.angle_alpha   90.00
_cell.angle_beta   90.00
_cell.angle_gamma   90.00
#
_symmetry.space_group_name_H-M   'P 1'
#
loop_
_entity.id
_entity.type
_entity.pdbx_description
1 polymer ?
#
loop_
_entity_poly.entity_id
_entity_poly.type
_entity_poly.pdbx_seq_one_letter_code
_entity_poly.pdbx_strand_id
1 'polypeptide(L)' 'MPAGAACTGPVADRGARLRLAAAGSEGVGLTFLGHASFLIESPQGVKIVTDYNDMIRAPMPPDIVTMNNA' A
#
# COMPACT_ATOMS: atom_id res chain seq x y z
N MET A 1 26.69 2.20 17.72
CA MET A 1 25.43 2.87 17.32
C MET A 1 25.09 2.39 15.92
N PRO A 2 23.96 1.72 15.66
CA PRO A 2 23.66 1.30 14.30
C PRO A 2 23.25 2.54 13.50
N ALA A 3 23.94 2.77 12.39
CA ALA A 3 23.57 3.79 11.41
C ALA A 3 22.30 3.31 10.69
N GLY A 4 21.13 3.71 11.19
CA GLY A 4 19.91 3.64 10.40
C GLY A 4 20.09 4.55 9.19
N ALA A 5 19.81 4.03 7.99
CA ALA A 5 19.73 4.83 6.77
C ALA A 5 18.63 5.88 6.96
N ALA A 6 19.00 7.04 7.50
CA ALA A 6 18.09 8.15 7.67
C ALA A 6 17.91 8.79 6.31
N CYS A 7 16.75 8.56 5.68
CA CYS A 7 16.30 9.38 4.57
C CYS A 7 16.41 10.84 5.02
N THR A 8 17.30 11.60 4.38
CA THR A 8 17.57 12.98 4.75
C THR A 8 16.26 13.76 4.72
N GLY A 9 16.01 14.52 5.80
CA GLY A 9 14.75 15.23 6.05
C GLY A 9 14.10 15.94 4.86
N PRO A 10 14.81 16.53 3.87
CA PRO A 10 14.15 17.19 2.75
C PRO A 10 13.28 16.27 1.86
N VAL A 11 13.63 14.98 1.78
CA VAL A 11 12.95 13.99 0.92
C VAL A 11 11.84 13.26 1.66
N ALA A 12 12.01 12.99 2.97
CA ALA A 12 11.04 12.24 3.77
C ALA A 12 10.00 13.11 4.50
N ASP A 13 10.31 14.38 4.79
CA ASP A 13 9.48 15.23 5.68
C ASP A 13 8.32 15.92 4.94
N ARG A 14 8.45 16.14 3.63
CA ARG A 14 7.30 16.51 2.79
C ARG A 14 6.67 15.24 2.28
N GLY A 15 5.61 14.78 2.96
CA GLY A 15 4.78 13.66 2.50
C GLY A 15 4.49 13.71 1.00
N ALA A 16 4.25 12.54 0.41
CA ALA A 16 4.10 12.41 -1.04
C ALA A 16 3.10 13.45 -1.60
N ARG A 17 3.49 14.16 -2.66
CA ARG A 17 2.62 15.11 -3.38
C ARG A 17 1.59 14.31 -4.19
N LEU A 18 0.55 13.83 -3.49
CA LEU A 18 -0.51 13.03 -4.07
C LEU A 18 -1.70 13.94 -4.38
N ARG A 19 -2.22 13.82 -5.60
CA ARG A 19 -3.55 14.34 -5.95
C ARG A 19 -4.49 13.16 -6.08
N LEU A 20 -5.31 12.96 -5.05
CA LEU A 20 -6.27 11.85 -5.03
C LEU A 20 -7.30 12.06 -6.15
N ALA A 21 -7.52 11.02 -6.93
CA ALA A 21 -8.62 10.95 -7.87
C ALA A 21 -9.81 10.28 -7.16
N ALA A 22 -11.03 10.73 -7.45
CA ALA A 22 -12.20 9.95 -7.06
C ALA A 22 -12.20 8.65 -7.89
N ALA A 23 -12.34 7.51 -7.22
CA ALA A 23 -12.60 6.26 -7.91
C ALA A 23 -13.99 6.39 -8.58
N GLY A 24 -14.01 6.39 -9.92
CA GLY A 24 -15.27 6.33 -10.68
C GLY A 24 -15.98 5.00 -10.47
N SER A 25 -17.10 4.77 -11.16
CA SER A 25 -17.84 3.50 -11.07
C SER A 25 -17.00 2.26 -11.44
N GLU A 26 -16.00 2.45 -12.29
CA GLU A 26 -15.03 1.43 -12.73
C GLU A 26 -13.65 1.59 -12.05
N GLY A 27 -13.51 2.55 -11.15
CA GLY A 27 -12.24 2.86 -10.51
C GLY A 27 -11.99 1.96 -9.30
N VAL A 28 -10.74 1.56 -9.09
CA VAL A 28 -10.34 0.82 -7.89
C VAL A 28 -9.73 1.76 -6.85
N GLY A 29 -9.99 1.48 -5.58
CA GLY A 29 -9.24 2.06 -4.47
C GLY A 29 -7.84 1.46 -4.42
N LEU A 30 -6.83 2.29 -4.18
CA LEU A 30 -5.43 1.86 -4.07
C LEU A 30 -4.81 2.50 -2.84
N THR A 31 -4.43 1.65 -1.87
CA THR A 31 -3.85 2.07 -0.60
C THR A 31 -2.50 1.40 -0.39
N PHE A 32 -1.46 2.20 -0.14
CA PHE A 32 -0.15 1.67 0.22
C PHE A 32 -0.11 1.29 1.71
N LEU A 33 0.24 0.04 2.02
CA LEU A 33 0.32 -0.46 3.39
C LEU A 33 1.75 -0.40 3.96
N GLY A 34 2.77 -0.55 3.10
CA GLY A 34 4.18 -0.64 3.48
C GLY A 34 4.85 -1.88 2.88
N HIS A 35 6.19 -1.95 2.87
CA HIS A 35 6.95 -3.09 2.31
C HIS A 35 6.52 -3.50 0.89
N ALA A 36 6.18 -2.55 0.00
CA ALA A 36 5.62 -2.87 -1.32
C ALA A 36 4.27 -3.62 -1.32
N SER A 37 3.60 -3.72 -0.16
CA SER A 37 2.24 -4.22 -0.05
C SER A 37 1.22 -3.12 -0.36
N PHE A 38 0.34 -3.40 -1.32
CA PHE A 38 -0.77 -2.54 -1.71
C PHE A 38 -2.09 -3.24 -1.43
N LEU A 39 -3.03 -2.53 -0.80
CA LEU A 39 -4.43 -2.91 -0.75
C LEU A 39 -5.14 -2.32 -1.98
N ILE A 40 -5.76 -3.19 -2.76
CA ILE A 40 -6.58 -2.83 -3.91
C ILE A 40 -8.03 -3.19 -3.60
N GLU A 41 -8.94 -2.24 -3.77
CA GLU A 41 -10.36 -2.39 -3.48
C GLU A 41 -11.16 -2.16 -4.75
N SER A 42 -11.91 -3.18 -5.20
CA SER A 42 -12.76 -3.04 -6.38
C SER A 42 -14.11 -2.39 -6.04
N PRO A 43 -14.81 -1.78 -7.02
CA PRO A 43 -16.18 -1.29 -6.83
C PRO A 43 -17.16 -2.37 -6.35
N GLN A 44 -16.88 -3.64 -6.64
CA GLN A 44 -17.70 -4.80 -6.26
C GLN A 44 -17.32 -5.35 -4.87
N GLY A 45 -16.37 -4.72 -4.17
CA GLY A 45 -15.99 -5.03 -2.80
C GLY A 45 -14.87 -6.06 -2.63
N VAL A 46 -14.26 -6.50 -3.74
CA VAL A 46 -13.13 -7.45 -3.74
C VAL A 46 -11.87 -6.72 -3.24
N LYS A 47 -11.22 -7.30 -2.23
CA LYS A 47 -10.00 -6.79 -1.60
C LYS A 47 -8.81 -7.67 -1.93
N ILE A 48 -7.77 -7.05 -2.48
CA ILE A 48 -6.53 -7.74 -2.84
C ILE A 48 -5.38 -7.10 -2.08
N VAL A 49 -4.54 -7.90 -1.43
CA VAL A 49 -3.25 -7.43 -0.88
C VAL A 49 -2.11 -8.01 -1.69
N THR A 50 -1.25 -7.13 -2.22
CA THR A 50 -0.02 -7.55 -2.90
C THR A 50 1.12 -7.71 -1.92
N ASP A 51 2.12 -8.52 -2.30
CA ASP A 51 3.34 -8.76 -1.52
C ASP A 51 3.06 -9.06 -0.04
N TYR A 52 2.08 -9.94 0.20
CA TYR A 52 1.59 -10.23 1.53
C TYR A 52 2.63 -10.98 2.35
N ASN A 53 3.21 -10.37 3.37
CA ASN A 53 4.25 -10.98 4.21
C ASN A 53 3.81 -11.30 5.65
N ASP A 54 2.52 -11.14 5.97
CA ASP A 54 1.93 -11.27 7.31
C ASP A 54 2.44 -10.29 8.39
N MET A 55 3.50 -9.51 8.12
CA MET A 55 4.05 -8.48 9.00
C MET A 55 3.29 -7.16 8.90
N ILE A 56 2.88 -6.77 7.69
CA ILE A 56 2.05 -5.58 7.44
C ILE A 56 0.69 -6.06 6.96
N ARG A 57 -0.35 -5.76 7.76
CA ARG A 57 -1.70 -6.28 7.53
C ARG A 57 -2.65 -5.14 7.19
N ALA A 58 -3.53 -5.41 6.23
CA ALA A 58 -4.66 -4.54 5.96
C ALA A 58 -5.60 -4.49 7.19
N PRO A 59 -6.39 -3.42 7.34
CA PRO A 59 -7.35 -3.29 8.45
C PRO A 59 -8.42 -4.39 8.48
N MET A 60 -8.65 -5.03 7.33
CA MET A 60 -9.60 -6.13 7.15
C MET A 60 -8.91 -7.29 6.42
N PRO A 61 -9.35 -8.54 6.66
CA PRO A 61 -8.83 -9.67 5.91
C PRO A 61 -9.13 -9.49 4.41
N PRO A 62 -8.12 -9.60 3.54
CA PRO A 62 -8.33 -9.54 2.10
C PRO A 62 -8.93 -10.83 1.56
N ASP A 63 -9.63 -10.73 0.42
CA ASP A 63 -10.20 -11.88 -0.28
C ASP A 63 -9.11 -12.64 -1.06
N ILE A 64 -8.14 -11.90 -1.58
CA ILE A 64 -7.05 -12.41 -2.41
C ILE A 64 -5.74 -11.84 -1.88
N VAL A 65 -4.73 -12.69 -1.77
CA VAL A 65 -3.36 -12.28 -1.50
C VAL A 65 -2.46 -12.74 -2.63
N THR A 66 -1.51 -11.88 -3.01
CA THR A 66 -0.39 -12.28 -3.86
C THR A 66 0.91 -12.10 -3.10
N MET A 67 1.88 -12.94 -3.39
CA MET A 67 3.24 -12.84 -2.85
C MET A 67 4.19 -12.76 -4.04
N ASN A 68 5.08 -11.77 -4.03
CA ASN A 68 6.18 -11.77 -4.97
C ASN A 68 7.33 -12.59 -4.37
N ASN A 69 7.89 -13.52 -5.13
CA ASN A 69 9.07 -14.28 -4.72
C ASN A 69 10.27 -13.77 -5.52
N ALA A 70 10.75 -12.58 -5.15
CA ALA A 70 11.87 -11.90 -5.78
C ALA A 70 13.13 -11.90 -4.90
#